data_AF-A0A382SC94-F1
#
_entry.id   AF-A0A382SC94-F1
#
_cell.length_a   1.000
_cell.length_b   1.000
_cell.length_c   1.000
_cell.angle_alpha   90.00
_cell.angle_beta   90.00
_cell.angle_gamma   90.00
#
_symmetry.space_group_name_H-M   'P 1'
#
loop_
_entity.id
_entity.type
_entity.pdbx_description
1 polymer ?
#
loop_
_entity_poly.entity_id
_entity_poly.type
_entity_poly.pdbx_seq_one_letter_code
_entity_poly.pdbx_strand_id
1 'polypeptide(L)'
;MFGLHVLDFATLALYLIGIILAGLWAARKVKSVGDYFMGGRSFGKAFMIMHAFGTGTHTDQAVTVAGASYKLGLGGIWYQWLYLFATPFYWVIAPIFRRLRYITTADFFAERFGKSLEFTYTIWGLAYFALQIGVMLLGTGKTASAITGGAVSEWTAIWIMTILFLSYGLMGGLPAAVITDFIQGLFIIVLSFILVPFVIGEVGGFSGLHEKVAPEMFSLAAGA
;
A
#
# COMPACT_ATOMS: atom_id res chain seq x y z
N MET A 1 14.15 3.14 26.20
CA MET A 1 12.75 3.18 26.72
C MET A 1 11.86 2.73 25.58
N PHE A 2 10.91 1.81 25.82
CA PHE A 2 10.03 1.15 24.83
C PHE A 2 10.63 -0.02 24.02
N GLY A 3 11.79 -0.57 24.42
CA GLY A 3 12.46 -1.62 23.64
C GLY A 3 13.07 -1.15 22.31
N LEU A 4 12.85 0.11 21.93
CA LEU A 4 13.41 0.78 20.77
C LEU A 4 14.56 1.70 21.17
N HIS A 5 15.64 1.66 20.40
CA HIS A 5 16.80 2.52 20.56
C HIS A 5 16.50 3.92 20.02
N VAL A 6 17.22 4.94 20.48
CA VAL A 6 17.09 6.32 19.97
C VAL A 6 17.32 6.37 18.44
N LEU A 7 18.15 5.45 17.94
CA LEU A 7 18.41 5.28 16.50
C LEU A 7 17.17 4.85 15.71
N ASP A 8 16.26 4.07 16.31
CA ASP A 8 15.04 3.61 15.63
C ASP A 8 14.08 4.78 15.43
N PHE A 9 13.88 5.59 16.47
CA PHE A 9 13.07 6.82 16.38
C PHE A 9 13.69 7.85 15.42
N ALA A 10 15.01 8.01 15.44
CA ALA A 10 15.70 8.90 14.51
C ALA A 10 15.53 8.45 13.05
N THR A 11 15.64 7.14 12.80
CA THR A 11 15.46 6.56 11.45
C THR A 11 14.03 6.73 10.95
N LEU A 12 13.03 6.48 11.80
CA LEU A 12 11.62 6.70 11.49
C LEU A 12 11.34 8.18 11.19
N ALA A 13 11.83 9.10 12.03
CA ALA A 13 11.66 10.53 11.81
C ALA A 13 12.31 10.98 10.49
N LEU A 14 13.54 10.53 10.21
CA LEU A 14 14.24 10.83 8.97
C LEU A 14 13.48 10.32 7.74
N TYR A 15 12.96 9.10 7.81
CA TYR A 15 12.15 8.51 6.75
C TYR A 15 10.86 9.31 6.49
N LEU A 16 10.09 9.62 7.54
CA LEU A 16 8.84 10.38 7.42
C LEU A 16 9.08 11.78 6.87
N ILE A 17 10.09 12.49 7.38
CA ILE A 17 10.47 13.82 6.87
C ILE A 17 10.93 13.72 5.41
N GLY A 18 11.73 12.71 5.07
CA GLY A 18 12.21 12.48 3.70
C GLY A 18 11.06 12.29 2.70
N ILE A 19 10.04 11.50 3.07
CA ILE A 19 8.85 11.29 2.24
C ILE A 19 8.04 12.58 2.07
N ILE A 20 7.85 13.35 3.14
CA ILE A 20 7.16 14.66 3.07
C ILE A 20 7.92 15.58 2.11
N LEU A 21 9.24 15.71 2.28
CA LEU A 21 10.06 16.59 1.44
C LEU A 21 10.03 16.17 -0.04
N ALA A 22 10.08 14.85 -0.32
CA ALA A 22 9.95 14.32 -1.66
C ALA A 22 8.57 14.62 -2.27
N GLY A 23 7.50 14.44 -1.50
CA GLY A 23 6.12 14.75 -1.92
C GLY A 23 5.91 16.25 -2.16
N LEU A 24 6.41 17.12 -1.27
CA LEU A 24 6.35 18.58 -1.42
C LEU A 24 7.20 19.06 -2.60
N TRP A 25 8.35 18.43 -2.87
CA TRP A 25 9.16 18.73 -4.05
C TRP A 25 8.42 18.36 -5.35
N ALA A 26 7.75 17.20 -5.36
CA ALA A 26 6.91 16.78 -6.48
C ALA A 26 5.72 17.72 -6.69
N ALA A 27 5.12 18.21 -5.60
CA ALA A 27 3.99 19.15 -5.64
C ALA A 27 4.33 20.45 -6.39
N ARG A 28 5.58 20.94 -6.31
CA ARG A 28 6.03 22.12 -7.06
C ARG A 28 5.96 21.97 -8.58
N LYS A 29 5.87 20.73 -9.09
CA LYS A 29 5.75 20.44 -10.52
C LYS A 29 4.30 20.48 -11.00
N VAL A 30 3.33 20.51 -10.10
CA VAL A 30 1.90 20.57 -10.44
C VAL A 30 1.52 22.01 -10.76
N LYS A 31 1.14 22.27 -12.02
CA LYS A 31 0.73 23.61 -12.47
C LYS A 31 -0.69 23.66 -13.03
N SER A 32 -1.26 22.50 -13.36
CA SER A 32 -2.58 22.37 -13.94
C SER A 32 -3.37 21.21 -13.31
N VAL A 33 -4.68 21.21 -13.51
CA VAL A 33 -5.58 20.11 -13.09
C VAL A 33 -5.17 18.79 -13.76
N GLY A 34 -4.73 18.83 -15.02
CA GLY A 34 -4.21 17.66 -15.72
C GLY A 34 -2.92 17.11 -15.11
N ASP A 35 -2.06 17.99 -14.59
CA ASP A 35 -0.86 17.55 -13.86
C ASP A 35 -1.22 16.95 -12.50
N TYR A 36 -2.22 17.51 -11.82
CA TYR A 36 -2.65 17.03 -10.50
C TYR A 36 -3.23 15.61 -10.59
N PHE A 37 -4.14 15.35 -11.54
CA PHE A 37 -4.82 14.05 -11.66
C PHE A 37 -4.12 13.04 -12.56
N MET A 38 -3.39 13.48 -13.60
CA MET A 38 -2.79 12.60 -14.61
C MET A 38 -1.26 12.70 -14.69
N GLY A 39 -0.63 13.57 -13.89
CA GLY A 39 0.83 13.74 -13.87
C GLY A 39 1.44 14.13 -15.21
N GLY A 40 0.68 14.88 -16.04
CA GLY A 40 1.10 15.26 -17.38
C GLY A 40 1.30 14.07 -18.33
N ARG A 41 0.87 12.85 -17.94
CA ARG A 41 1.03 11.59 -18.69
C ARG A 41 2.49 11.30 -19.08
N SER A 42 3.43 11.75 -18.26
CA SER A 42 4.87 11.78 -18.56
C SER A 42 5.68 10.71 -17.84
N PHE A 43 5.07 9.94 -16.94
CA PHE A 43 5.79 8.96 -16.12
C PHE A 43 6.36 7.82 -16.97
N GLY A 44 7.63 7.52 -16.73
CA GLY A 44 8.30 6.36 -17.30
C GLY A 44 7.75 5.04 -16.75
N LYS A 45 8.08 3.94 -17.44
CA LYS A 45 7.58 2.59 -17.08
C LYS A 45 7.92 2.19 -15.64
N ALA A 46 9.13 2.51 -15.17
CA ALA A 46 9.57 2.17 -13.82
C ALA A 46 8.71 2.84 -12.73
N PHE A 47 8.42 4.13 -12.89
CA PHE A 47 7.53 4.86 -11.97
C PHE A 47 6.12 4.29 -11.97
N MET A 48 5.58 3.92 -13.13
CA MET A 48 4.26 3.32 -13.22
C MET A 48 4.20 1.92 -12.58
N ILE A 49 5.23 1.10 -12.75
CA ILE A 49 5.32 -0.23 -12.13
C ILE A 49 5.36 -0.09 -10.61
N MET A 50 6.21 0.80 -10.10
CA MET A 50 6.32 1.00 -8.65
C MET A 50 5.10 1.67 -8.04
N HIS A 51 4.46 2.60 -8.75
CA HIS A 51 3.18 3.16 -8.33
C HIS A 51 2.11 2.08 -8.26
N ALA A 52 1.98 1.23 -9.29
CA ALA A 52 1.06 0.10 -9.27
C ALA A 52 1.36 -0.85 -8.09
N PHE A 53 2.64 -1.14 -7.84
CA PHE A 53 3.06 -1.95 -6.69
C PHE A 53 2.73 -1.30 -5.34
N GLY A 54 2.99 0.00 -5.18
CA GLY A 54 2.68 0.77 -3.97
C GLY A 54 1.17 0.83 -3.70
N THR A 55 0.38 1.14 -4.73
CA THR A 55 -1.10 1.13 -4.63
C THR A 55 -1.68 -0.27 -4.41
N GLY A 56 -0.93 -1.34 -4.71
CA GLY A 56 -1.34 -2.71 -4.43
C GLY A 56 -0.90 -3.20 -3.05
N THR A 57 0.03 -2.51 -2.39
CA THR A 57 0.69 -2.97 -1.17
C THR A 57 0.49 -1.95 -0.06
N HIS A 58 -0.49 -2.22 0.81
CA HIS A 58 -0.84 -1.35 1.92
C HIS A 58 -0.54 -2.01 3.27
N THR A 59 -0.50 -1.22 4.33
CA THR A 59 -0.14 -1.67 5.68
C THR A 59 -1.14 -2.66 6.29
N ASP A 60 -2.40 -2.61 5.87
CA ASP A 60 -3.42 -3.60 6.24
C ASP A 60 -3.14 -4.99 5.65
N GLN A 61 -2.46 -5.07 4.50
CA GLN A 61 -2.07 -6.35 3.89
C GLN A 61 -1.00 -7.05 4.73
N ALA A 62 -0.05 -6.31 5.30
CA ALA A 62 0.94 -6.88 6.21
C ALA A 62 0.26 -7.56 7.42
N VAL A 63 -0.75 -6.92 8.01
CA VAL A 63 -1.51 -7.48 9.14
C VAL A 63 -2.37 -8.67 8.69
N THR A 64 -3.10 -8.51 7.58
CA THR A 64 -4.02 -9.52 7.06
C THR A 64 -3.29 -10.78 6.62
N VAL A 65 -2.24 -10.64 5.79
CA VAL A 65 -1.49 -11.77 5.24
C VAL A 65 -0.65 -12.45 6.30
N ALA A 66 -0.01 -11.70 7.22
CA ALA A 66 0.72 -12.32 8.34
C ALA A 66 -0.24 -13.07 9.28
N GLY A 67 -1.40 -12.47 9.60
CA GLY A 67 -2.43 -13.12 10.40
C GLY A 67 -3.04 -14.35 9.74
N ALA A 68 -3.25 -14.32 8.42
CA ALA A 68 -3.70 -15.46 7.64
C ALA A 68 -2.62 -16.55 7.59
N SER A 69 -1.36 -16.19 7.37
CA SER A 69 -0.24 -17.15 7.30
C SER A 69 0.03 -17.80 8.66
N TYR A 70 -0.21 -17.09 9.76
CA TYR A 70 -0.14 -17.69 11.11
C TYR A 70 -1.22 -18.77 11.33
N LYS A 71 -2.40 -18.60 10.74
CA LYS A 71 -3.53 -19.54 10.90
C LYS A 71 -3.56 -20.67 9.88
N LEU A 72 -3.19 -20.37 8.63
CA LEU A 72 -3.32 -21.25 7.46
C LEU A 72 -1.96 -21.73 6.92
N GLY A 73 -0.86 -21.33 7.54
CA GLY A 73 0.48 -21.62 7.06
C GLY A 73 0.78 -20.98 5.70
N LEU A 74 1.47 -21.71 4.82
CA LEU A 74 1.81 -21.28 3.47
C LEU A 74 0.58 -21.01 2.60
N GLY A 75 -0.57 -21.60 2.90
CA GLY A 75 -1.85 -21.29 2.25
C GLY A 75 -2.26 -19.81 2.37
N GLY A 76 -1.73 -19.08 3.37
CA GLY A 76 -1.94 -17.63 3.51
C GLY A 76 -1.48 -16.81 2.30
N ILE A 77 -0.54 -17.33 1.49
CA ILE A 77 -0.04 -16.65 0.28
C ILE A 77 -1.14 -16.38 -0.76
N TRP A 78 -2.23 -17.15 -0.74
CA TRP A 78 -3.35 -16.97 -1.67
C TRP A 78 -4.08 -15.64 -1.50
N TYR A 79 -4.02 -15.03 -0.32
CA TYR A 79 -4.52 -13.66 -0.12
C TYR A 79 -3.83 -12.66 -1.05
N GLN A 80 -2.55 -12.86 -1.34
CA GLN A 80 -1.79 -12.02 -2.26
C GLN A 80 -1.88 -12.54 -3.71
N TRP A 81 -1.84 -13.87 -3.90
CA TRP A 81 -1.87 -14.46 -5.25
C TRP A 81 -3.22 -14.37 -5.95
N LEU A 82 -4.31 -14.07 -5.24
CA LEU A 82 -5.61 -13.75 -5.86
C LEU A 82 -5.47 -12.67 -6.95
N TYR A 83 -4.61 -11.67 -6.74
CA TYR A 83 -4.38 -10.60 -7.70
C TYR A 83 -3.77 -11.10 -9.01
N LEU A 84 -3.07 -12.24 -9.04
CA LEU A 84 -2.52 -12.82 -10.26
C LEU A 84 -3.62 -13.09 -11.29
N PHE A 85 -4.80 -13.53 -10.85
CA PHE A 85 -5.94 -13.76 -11.73
C PHE A 85 -6.63 -12.47 -12.20
N ALA A 86 -6.49 -11.38 -11.43
CA ALA A 86 -7.00 -10.06 -11.82
C ALA A 86 -6.08 -9.34 -12.83
N THR A 87 -4.76 -9.57 -12.76
CA THR A 87 -3.77 -8.86 -13.58
C THR A 87 -4.00 -8.90 -15.10
N PRO A 88 -4.44 -10.02 -15.73
CA PRO A 88 -4.69 -10.05 -17.17
C PRO A 88 -5.81 -9.11 -17.60
N PHE A 89 -6.82 -8.91 -16.74
CA PHE A 89 -7.92 -7.98 -17.03
C PHE A 89 -7.41 -6.54 -17.11
N TYR A 90 -6.44 -6.15 -16.26
CA TYR A 90 -5.84 -4.83 -16.34
C TYR A 90 -5.09 -4.61 -17.65
N TRP A 91 -4.48 -5.63 -18.25
CA TRP A 91 -3.82 -5.51 -19.55
C TRP A 91 -4.80 -5.27 -20.69
N VAL A 92 -6.03 -5.76 -20.58
CA VAL A 92 -7.09 -5.52 -21.58
C VAL A 92 -7.77 -4.17 -21.36
N ILE A 93 -8.02 -3.80 -20.09
CA ILE A 93 -8.74 -2.58 -19.72
C ILE A 93 -7.86 -1.34 -19.92
N ALA A 94 -6.56 -1.41 -19.58
CA ALA A 94 -5.67 -0.25 -19.61
C ALA A 94 -5.55 0.40 -21.03
N PRO A 95 -5.40 -0.36 -22.14
CA PRO A 95 -5.42 0.21 -23.48
C PRO A 95 -6.73 0.94 -23.83
N ILE A 96 -7.87 0.42 -23.37
CA ILE A 96 -9.20 1.01 -23.63
C ILE A 96 -9.28 2.36 -22.93
N PHE A 97 -9.00 2.42 -21.63
CA PHE A 97 -9.01 3.68 -20.86
C PHE A 97 -7.96 4.68 -21.36
N ARG A 98 -6.81 4.20 -21.85
CA ARG A 98 -5.80 5.07 -22.46
C ARG A 98 -6.32 5.75 -23.74
N ARG A 99 -7.15 5.08 -24.54
CA ARG A 99 -7.76 5.64 -25.76
C ARG A 99 -8.89 6.62 -25.46
N LEU A 100 -9.68 6.34 -24.42
CA LEU A 100 -10.82 7.17 -24.02
C LEU A 100 -10.41 8.53 -23.44
N ARG A 101 -9.17 8.65 -22.92
CA ARG A 101 -8.60 9.91 -22.37
C ARG A 101 -9.42 10.56 -21.25
N TYR A 102 -10.33 9.81 -20.62
CA TYR A 102 -11.02 10.23 -19.41
C TYR A 102 -10.05 10.51 -18.26
N ILE A 103 -10.48 11.41 -17.36
CA ILE A 103 -9.74 11.76 -16.15
C ILE A 103 -10.20 10.87 -15.00
N THR A 104 -11.50 10.58 -14.92
CA THR A 104 -12.09 9.69 -13.92
C THR A 104 -12.70 8.45 -14.55
N THR A 105 -12.87 7.39 -13.76
CA THR A 105 -13.66 6.23 -14.19
C THR A 105 -15.16 6.55 -14.26
N ALA A 106 -15.63 7.58 -13.54
CA ALA A 106 -17.00 8.05 -13.60
C ALA A 106 -17.34 8.68 -14.96
N ASP A 107 -16.39 9.37 -15.60
CA ASP A 107 -16.57 9.98 -16.94
C ASP A 107 -17.00 8.93 -17.98
N PHE A 108 -16.47 7.70 -17.88
CA PHE A 108 -16.89 6.59 -18.74
C PHE A 108 -18.37 6.25 -18.54
N PHE A 109 -18.83 6.20 -17.29
CA PHE A 109 -20.24 5.92 -16.99
C PHE A 109 -21.15 7.07 -17.42
N ALA A 110 -20.68 8.32 -17.30
CA ALA A 110 -21.39 9.49 -17.78
C ALA A 110 -21.63 9.44 -19.30
N GLU A 111 -20.59 9.17 -20.08
CA GLU A 111 -20.68 9.10 -21.54
C GLU A 111 -21.53 7.90 -22.00
N ARG A 112 -21.36 6.74 -21.36
CA ARG A 112 -21.97 5.50 -21.83
C ARG A 112 -23.41 5.29 -21.35
N PHE A 113 -23.73 5.72 -20.14
CA PHE A 113 -24.99 5.40 -19.44
C PHE A 113 -25.71 6.64 -18.88
N GLY A 114 -25.10 7.82 -18.96
CA GLY A 114 -25.69 9.08 -18.52
C GLY A 114 -25.35 9.47 -17.06
N LYS A 115 -25.73 10.71 -16.72
CA LYS A 115 -25.36 11.37 -15.45
C LYS A 115 -25.88 10.69 -14.18
N SER A 116 -27.00 9.96 -14.27
CA SER A 116 -27.54 9.25 -13.11
C SER A 116 -26.57 8.17 -12.62
N LEU A 117 -26.04 7.36 -13.54
CA LEU A 117 -25.10 6.29 -13.19
C LEU A 117 -23.73 6.84 -12.80
N GLU A 118 -23.27 7.91 -13.43
CA GLU A 118 -22.07 8.67 -13.03
C GLU A 118 -22.16 9.09 -11.55
N PHE A 119 -23.27 9.68 -11.15
CA PHE A 119 -23.47 10.14 -9.77
C PHE A 119 -23.48 8.98 -8.79
N THR A 120 -24.24 7.91 -9.07
CA THR A 120 -24.28 6.72 -8.21
C THR A 120 -22.90 6.07 -8.08
N TYR A 121 -22.18 5.93 -9.20
CA TYR A 121 -20.83 5.37 -9.21
C TYR A 121 -19.85 6.22 -8.40
N THR A 122 -19.92 7.54 -8.51
CA THR A 122 -19.06 8.47 -7.76
C THR A 122 -19.32 8.38 -6.27
N ILE A 123 -20.59 8.40 -5.83
CA ILE A 123 -20.96 8.27 -4.41
C ILE A 123 -20.50 6.92 -3.85
N TRP A 124 -20.72 5.84 -4.58
CA TRP A 124 -20.26 4.51 -4.17
C TRP A 124 -18.73 4.46 -4.08
N GLY A 125 -18.01 5.00 -5.07
CA GLY A 125 -16.55 5.05 -5.07
C GLY A 125 -16.00 5.84 -3.88
N LEU A 126 -16.59 7.00 -3.56
CA LEU A 126 -16.20 7.79 -2.40
C LEU A 126 -16.41 7.03 -1.08
N ALA A 127 -17.56 6.37 -0.91
CA ALA A 127 -17.83 5.57 0.28
C ALA A 127 -16.85 4.38 0.40
N TYR A 128 -16.58 3.68 -0.72
CA TYR A 128 -15.65 2.56 -0.75
C TYR A 128 -14.22 2.98 -0.41
N PHE A 129 -13.70 4.04 -1.03
CA PHE A 129 -12.36 4.53 -0.73
C PHE A 129 -12.23 5.08 0.70
N ALA A 130 -13.27 5.74 1.23
CA ALA A 130 -13.28 6.19 2.62
C ALA A 130 -13.16 5.00 3.59
N LEU A 131 -13.89 3.92 3.34
CA LEU A 131 -13.79 2.68 4.13
C LEU A 131 -12.40 2.05 4.02
N GLN A 132 -11.86 1.95 2.80
CA GLN A 132 -10.53 1.36 2.58
C GLN A 132 -9.42 2.15 3.28
N ILE A 133 -9.45 3.48 3.19
CA ILE A 133 -8.50 4.34 3.91
C ILE A 133 -8.65 4.14 5.43
N GLY A 134 -9.88 3.99 5.93
CA GLY A 134 -10.13 3.69 7.35
C GLY A 134 -9.51 2.36 7.79
N VAL A 135 -9.66 1.30 7.00
CA VAL A 135 -9.05 -0.02 7.27
C VAL A 135 -7.52 0.07 7.25
N MET A 136 -6.95 0.78 6.27
CA MET A 136 -5.51 1.02 6.16
C MET A 136 -4.96 1.75 7.39
N LEU A 137 -5.63 2.82 7.83
CA LEU A 137 -5.23 3.57 9.02
C LEU A 137 -5.30 2.71 10.29
N LEU A 138 -6.37 1.92 10.45
CA LEU A 138 -6.51 1.00 11.58
C LEU A 138 -5.41 -0.08 11.59
N GLY A 139 -5.11 -0.67 10.43
CA GLY A 139 -4.03 -1.65 10.28
C GLY A 139 -2.66 -1.05 10.65
N THR A 140 -2.42 0.19 10.22
CA THR A 140 -1.21 0.95 10.59
C THR A 140 -1.13 1.21 12.09
N GLY A 141 -2.24 1.66 12.70
CA GLY A 141 -2.32 1.95 14.14
C GLY A 141 -2.05 0.73 15.01
N LYS A 142 -2.68 -0.41 14.67
CA LYS A 142 -2.45 -1.69 15.36
C LYS A 142 -1.01 -2.17 15.24
N THR A 143 -0.42 -2.06 14.05
CA THR A 143 0.98 -2.44 13.80
C THR A 143 1.94 -1.57 14.61
N ALA A 144 1.73 -0.26 14.63
CA ALA A 144 2.56 0.69 15.39
C ALA A 144 2.47 0.45 16.90
N SER A 145 1.25 0.22 17.42
CA SER A 145 1.03 -0.11 18.84
C SER A 145 1.72 -1.42 19.22
N ALA A 146 1.60 -2.46 18.39
CA ALA A 146 2.22 -3.76 18.62
C ALA A 146 3.76 -3.69 18.63
N ILE A 147 4.37 -2.98 17.68
CA ILE A 147 5.84 -2.84 17.58
C ILE A 147 6.40 -2.05 18.77
N THR A 148 5.68 -1.03 19.23
CA THR A 148 6.14 -0.15 20.32
C THR A 148 5.78 -0.68 21.71
N GLY A 149 5.19 -1.88 21.80
CA GLY A 149 4.73 -2.45 23.08
C GLY A 149 3.65 -1.62 23.77
N GLY A 150 2.84 -0.90 23.00
CA GLY A 150 1.79 -0.01 23.50
C GLY A 150 2.26 1.40 23.89
N ALA A 151 3.52 1.77 23.64
CA ALA A 151 4.03 3.11 23.90
C ALA A 151 3.34 4.19 23.04
N VAL A 152 3.08 3.85 21.78
CA VAL A 152 2.31 4.68 20.87
C VAL A 152 0.92 4.09 20.77
N SER A 153 -0.09 4.82 21.25
CA SER A 153 -1.47 4.38 21.13
C SER A 153 -1.89 4.28 19.66
N GLU A 154 -2.80 3.35 19.36
CA GLU A 154 -3.33 3.15 18.00
C GLU A 154 -3.86 4.47 17.41
N TRP A 155 -4.61 5.24 18.20
CA TRP A 155 -5.17 6.53 17.79
C TRP A 155 -4.10 7.59 17.54
N THR A 156 -3.04 7.63 18.35
CA THR A 156 -1.92 8.57 18.13
C THR A 156 -1.23 8.27 16.80
N ALA A 157 -0.97 6.99 16.50
CA ALA A 157 -0.39 6.59 15.22
C ALA A 157 -1.30 6.97 14.04
N ILE A 158 -2.60 6.74 14.14
CA ILE A 158 -3.58 7.12 13.11
C ILE A 158 -3.55 8.63 12.84
N TRP A 159 -3.56 9.46 13.89
CA TRP A 159 -3.54 10.93 13.73
C TRP A 159 -2.25 11.42 13.09
N ILE A 160 -1.10 10.90 13.52
CA ILE A 160 0.20 11.24 12.93
C ILE A 160 0.20 10.89 11.44
N MET A 161 -0.17 9.66 11.09
CA MET A 161 -0.20 9.22 9.68
C MET A 161 -1.18 10.03 8.84
N THR A 162 -2.34 10.36 9.38
CA THR A 162 -3.36 11.18 8.69
C THR A 162 -2.81 12.57 8.38
N ILE A 163 -2.21 13.26 9.35
CA ILE A 163 -1.61 14.58 9.14
C ILE A 163 -0.50 14.51 8.08
N LEU A 164 0.35 13.50 8.17
CA LEU A 164 1.45 13.30 7.22
C LEU A 164 0.92 13.09 5.79
N PHE A 165 -0.02 12.16 5.59
CA PHE A 165 -0.58 11.88 4.28
C PHE A 165 -1.33 13.06 3.68
N LEU A 166 -2.10 13.80 4.49
CA LEU A 166 -2.80 14.99 4.01
C LEU A 166 -1.82 16.11 3.62
N SER A 167 -0.71 16.27 4.36
CA SER A 167 0.25 17.34 4.12
C SER A 167 0.88 17.29 2.72
N TYR A 168 1.32 16.11 2.26
CA TYR A 168 1.92 15.98 0.93
C TYR A 168 0.90 15.56 -0.13
N GLY A 169 -0.13 14.80 0.24
CA GLY A 169 -1.12 14.25 -0.69
C GLY A 169 -2.01 15.33 -1.30
N LEU A 170 -2.55 16.23 -0.48
CA LEU A 170 -3.42 17.32 -0.95
C LEU A 170 -2.64 18.34 -1.81
N MET A 171 -1.37 18.55 -1.50
CA MET A 171 -0.54 19.53 -2.21
C MET A 171 -0.03 18.99 -3.55
N GLY A 172 0.26 17.69 -3.63
CA GLY A 172 1.05 17.13 -4.72
C GLY A 172 0.33 16.21 -5.70
N GLY A 173 -0.91 15.79 -5.42
CA GLY A 173 -1.70 14.95 -6.32
C GLY A 173 -0.99 13.68 -6.78
N LEU A 174 -1.27 13.23 -8.01
CA LEU A 174 -0.66 12.03 -8.59
C LEU A 174 0.87 12.10 -8.69
N PRO A 175 1.51 13.23 -9.07
CA PRO A 175 2.97 13.32 -9.09
C PRO A 175 3.65 13.06 -7.75
N ALA A 176 3.09 13.59 -6.66
CA ALA A 176 3.63 13.29 -5.34
C ALA A 176 3.42 11.82 -4.99
N ALA A 177 2.22 11.27 -5.20
CA ALA A 177 1.93 9.87 -4.94
C ALA A 177 2.89 8.93 -5.71
N VAL A 178 3.11 9.14 -7.00
CA VAL A 178 4.01 8.30 -7.82
C VAL A 178 5.45 8.32 -7.30
N ILE A 179 5.95 9.47 -6.86
CA ILE A 179 7.32 9.59 -6.33
C ILE A 179 7.42 8.95 -4.95
N THR A 180 6.45 9.19 -4.06
CA THR A 180 6.45 8.57 -2.73
C THR A 180 6.31 7.06 -2.85
N ASP A 181 5.40 6.57 -3.69
CA ASP A 181 5.18 5.13 -3.90
C ASP A 181 6.41 4.45 -4.48
N PHE A 182 7.18 5.15 -5.33
CA PHE A 182 8.45 4.64 -5.83
C PHE A 182 9.45 4.38 -4.70
N ILE A 183 9.64 5.38 -3.82
CA ILE A 183 10.57 5.29 -2.70
C ILE A 183 10.09 4.25 -1.68
N GLN A 184 8.80 4.30 -1.33
CA GLN A 184 8.18 3.40 -0.35
C GLN A 184 8.17 1.96 -0.85
N GLY A 185 7.80 1.74 -2.10
CA GLY A 185 7.81 0.40 -2.70
C GLY A 185 9.22 -0.19 -2.74
N LEU A 186 10.25 0.62 -3.04
CA LEU A 186 11.63 0.17 -2.99
C LEU A 186 12.04 -0.24 -1.58
N PHE A 187 11.68 0.56 -0.56
CA PHE A 187 11.93 0.20 0.83
C PHE A 187 11.20 -1.06 1.24
N ILE A 188 9.93 -1.24 0.87
CA ILE A 188 9.18 -2.48 1.14
C ILE A 188 9.95 -3.68 0.59
N ILE A 189 10.34 -3.65 -0.70
CA ILE A 189 11.06 -4.75 -1.33
C ILE A 189 12.38 -5.03 -0.59
N VAL A 190 13.21 -4.01 -0.42
CA VAL A 190 14.55 -4.17 0.18
C VAL A 190 14.45 -4.64 1.63
N LEU A 191 13.61 -4.01 2.44
CA LEU A 191 13.43 -4.37 3.85
C LEU A 191 12.81 -5.76 4.01
N SER A 192 11.89 -6.17 3.13
CA SER A 192 11.35 -7.53 3.14
C SER A 192 12.44 -8.57 2.89
N PHE A 193 13.32 -8.37 1.89
CA PHE A 193 14.42 -9.31 1.65
C PHE A 193 15.46 -9.32 2.78
N ILE A 194 15.75 -8.17 3.37
CA ILE A 194 16.65 -8.07 4.52
C ILE A 194 16.07 -8.82 5.72
N LEU A 195 14.76 -8.78 5.95
CA LEU A 195 14.11 -9.39 7.11
C LEU A 195 14.15 -10.93 7.09
N VAL A 196 14.01 -11.55 5.92
CA VAL A 196 13.94 -13.01 5.74
C VAL A 196 15.06 -13.79 6.46
N PRO A 197 16.36 -13.50 6.27
CA PRO A 197 17.42 -14.26 6.93
C PRO A 197 17.42 -14.12 8.45
N PHE A 198 17.03 -12.96 9.00
CA PHE A 198 16.94 -12.80 10.47
C PHE A 198 15.83 -13.67 11.05
N VAL A 199 14.64 -13.65 10.43
CA VAL A 199 13.50 -14.43 10.90
C VAL A 199 13.76 -15.94 10.79
N ILE A 200 14.37 -16.38 9.69
CA ILE A 200 14.76 -17.79 9.50
C ILE A 200 15.87 -18.18 10.50
N GLY A 201 16.78 -17.27 10.83
CA GLY A 201 17.81 -17.48 11.84
C GLY A 201 17.24 -17.75 13.24
N GLU A 202 16.27 -16.96 13.68
CA GLU A 202 15.60 -17.10 14.99
C GLU A 202 14.90 -18.45 15.18
N VAL A 203 14.42 -19.07 14.09
CA VAL A 203 13.78 -20.39 14.17
C VAL A 203 14.78 -21.55 14.07
N GLY A 204 16.08 -21.30 13.88
CA GLY A 204 17.10 -22.33 13.72
C GLY A 204 17.28 -22.80 12.27
N GLY A 205 16.99 -21.92 11.30
CA GLY A 205 17.03 -22.24 9.88
C GLY A 205 15.77 -22.95 9.37
N PHE A 206 15.82 -23.38 8.11
CA PHE A 206 14.72 -24.14 7.52
C PHE A 206 14.46 -25.47 8.25
N SER A 207 15.50 -26.09 8.83
CA SER A 207 15.35 -27.31 9.64
C SER A 207 14.52 -27.05 10.89
N GLY A 208 14.86 -26.02 11.67
CA GLY A 208 14.09 -25.66 12.87
C GLY A 208 12.68 -25.17 12.55
N LEU A 209 12.46 -24.58 11.38
CA LEU A 209 11.12 -24.26 10.89
C LEU A 209 10.26 -25.53 10.68
N HIS A 210 10.81 -26.58 10.05
CA HIS A 210 10.09 -27.83 9.83
C HIS A 210 9.84 -28.63 11.12
N GLU A 211 10.70 -28.47 12.13
CA GLU A 211 10.51 -29.10 13.44
C GLU A 211 9.42 -28.40 14.28
N LYS A 212 9.33 -27.07 14.20
CA LYS A 212 8.41 -26.26 15.02
C LYS A 212 7.03 -26.09 14.41
N VAL A 213 6.87 -26.32 13.12
CA VAL A 213 5.63 -26.06 12.38
C VAL A 213 5.04 -27.37 11.88
N ALA A 214 3.74 -27.57 12.10
CA ALA A 214 3.05 -28.77 11.64
C ALA A 214 3.17 -28.94 10.10
N PRO A 215 3.39 -30.16 9.57
CA PRO A 215 3.55 -30.39 8.14
C PRO A 215 2.42 -29.84 7.28
N GLU A 216 1.19 -29.84 7.80
CA GLU A 216 -0.01 -29.31 7.15
C GLU A 216 0.09 -27.81 6.83
N MET A 217 0.81 -27.04 7.65
CA MET A 217 1.02 -25.61 7.45
C MET A 217 1.98 -25.32 6.29
N PHE A 218 2.66 -26.32 5.71
CA PHE A 218 3.43 -26.16 4.48
C PHE A 218 2.62 -26.46 3.21
N SER A 219 1.36 -26.86 3.35
CA SER A 219 0.47 -27.03 2.21
C SER A 219 0.12 -25.68 1.60
N LEU A 220 0.25 -25.57 0.27
CA LEU A 220 -0.26 -24.44 -0.49
C LEU A 220 -1.78 -24.51 -0.65
N ALA A 221 -2.36 -25.71 -0.63
CA ALA A 221 -3.81 -25.83 -0.54
C ALA A 221 -4.21 -25.54 0.90
N ALA A 222 -5.02 -24.51 1.12
CA ALA A 222 -5.69 -24.33 2.41
C ALA A 222 -6.47 -25.62 2.69
N GLY A 223 -6.04 -26.38 3.70
CA GLY A 223 -6.72 -27.59 4.12
C GLY A 223 -8.18 -27.27 4.42
N ALA A 224 -9.09 -28.11 3.91
CA ALA A 224 -10.51 -28.06 4.26
C ALA A 224 -10.73 -28.26 5.76
#